data_AF-A0AAV0WEP1-F1
#
_entry.id   AF-A0AAV0WEP1-F1
#
_cell.length_a   1.000
_cell.length_b   1.000
_cell.length_c   1.000
_cell.angle_alpha   90.00
_cell.angle_beta   90.00
_cell.angle_gamma   90.00
#
_symmetry.space_group_name_H-M   'P 1'
#
loop_
_entity.id
_entity.type
_entity.pdbx_description
1 polymer ?
#
loop_
_entity_poly.entity_id
_entity_poly.type
_entity_poly.pdbx_seq_one_letter_code
_entity_poly.pdbx_strand_id
1 'polypeptide(L)'
;MLIWFVDKDVASIAVSGNGFISETAIENNPNNIHCAVLDSNLAIDDIKRYFDSDGWAALKQVVDIKRINPTWICKCCNEDSSNNSICCNRCLEWFHFKCVNVKTTLKKKIWFCRICKETYD
;
A
#
# COMPACT_ATOMS: atom_id res chain seq x y z
N MET A 1 7.86 1.14 -3.41
CA MET A 1 7.36 1.93 -2.28
C MET A 1 6.76 3.26 -2.72
N LEU A 2 7.44 4.08 -3.55
CA LEU A 2 6.87 5.37 -4.00
C LEU A 2 5.48 5.24 -4.66
N ILE A 3 5.29 4.22 -5.50
CA ILE A 3 3.99 3.93 -6.16
C ILE A 3 2.83 3.62 -5.22
N TRP A 4 3.07 3.56 -3.90
CA TRP A 4 2.02 3.43 -2.90
C TRP A 4 1.37 4.77 -2.52
N PHE A 5 2.02 5.87 -2.91
CA PHE A 5 1.65 7.23 -2.52
C PHE A 5 1.42 8.14 -3.72
N VAL A 6 1.96 7.79 -4.89
CA VAL A 6 1.89 8.61 -6.11
C VAL A 6 1.71 7.72 -7.33
N ASP A 7 1.30 8.32 -8.44
CA ASP A 7 1.23 7.64 -9.73
C ASP A 7 2.58 7.07 -10.17
N LYS A 8 2.53 6.00 -10.96
CA LYS A 8 3.71 5.26 -11.43
C LYS A 8 4.70 6.16 -12.17
N ASP A 9 4.20 7.08 -13.00
CA ASP A 9 5.04 7.97 -13.81
C ASP A 9 5.75 9.00 -12.93
N VAL A 10 5.05 9.56 -11.93
CA VAL A 10 5.63 10.47 -10.94
C VAL A 10 6.74 9.77 -10.15
N ALA A 11 6.50 8.55 -9.67
CA ALA A 11 7.51 7.76 -8.99
C ALA A 11 8.74 7.51 -9.88
N SER A 12 8.54 7.21 -11.16
CA SER A 12 9.62 6.99 -12.13
C SER A 12 10.49 8.22 -12.34
N ILE A 13 9.87 9.40 -12.47
CA ILE A 13 10.56 10.69 -12.63
C ILE A 13 11.43 10.99 -11.40
N ALA A 14 10.88 10.84 -10.20
CA ALA A 14 11.60 11.10 -8.95
C ALA A 14 12.80 10.15 -8.76
N VAL A 15 12.63 8.85 -9.06
CA VAL A 15 13.72 7.86 -8.98
C VAL A 15 14.82 8.14 -10.00
N SER A 16 14.46 8.68 -11.16
CA SER A 16 15.43 9.08 -12.19
C SER A 16 16.22 10.35 -11.84
N GLY A 17 15.91 10.99 -10.70
CA GLY A 17 16.56 12.23 -10.27
C GLY A 17 16.06 13.48 -11.00
N ASN A 18 14.95 13.39 -11.72
CA ASN A 18 14.43 14.46 -12.57
C ASN A 18 13.36 15.33 -11.87
N GLY A 19 13.39 15.40 -10.54
CA GLY A 19 12.48 16.24 -9.76
C GLY A 19 12.19 15.67 -8.37
N PHE A 20 11.53 16.49 -7.56
CA PHE A 20 10.99 16.10 -6.26
C PHE A 20 9.47 15.94 -6.37
N ILE A 21 8.92 15.06 -5.54
CA ILE A 21 7.48 14.85 -5.40
C ILE A 21 6.92 15.95 -4.48
N SER A 22 6.00 16.74 -5.00
CA SER A 22 5.24 17.77 -4.27
C SER A 22 3.94 17.23 -3.70
N GLU A 23 3.31 17.99 -2.79
CA GLU A 23 2.03 17.62 -2.14
C GLU A 23 0.90 17.30 -3.13
N THR A 24 0.87 17.98 -4.27
CA THR A 24 -0.16 17.83 -5.32
C THR A 24 -0.15 16.47 -6.00
N ALA A 25 0.97 15.73 -5.90
CA ALA A 25 1.10 14.39 -6.48
C ALA A 25 0.75 13.27 -5.48
N ILE A 26 0.58 13.61 -4.20
CA ILE A 26 0.32 12.64 -3.13
C ILE A 26 -1.15 12.19 -3.17
N GLU A 27 -1.37 10.88 -3.12
CA GLU A 27 -2.68 10.29 -2.89
C GLU A 27 -3.22 10.76 -1.53
N ASN A 28 -4.32 11.50 -1.56
CA ASN A 28 -4.90 12.16 -0.39
C ASN A 28 -5.92 11.28 0.34
N ASN A 29 -6.39 10.20 -0.28
CA ASN A 29 -7.33 9.25 0.30
C ASN A 29 -6.58 8.12 1.02
N PRO A 30 -6.62 8.05 2.37
CA PRO A 30 -5.96 6.99 3.14
C PRO A 30 -6.38 5.57 2.74
N ASN A 31 -7.58 5.39 2.17
CA ASN A 31 -8.08 4.09 1.74
C ASN A 31 -7.34 3.56 0.50
N ASN A 32 -6.77 4.45 -0.32
CA ASN A 32 -6.03 4.09 -1.52
C ASN A 32 -4.56 3.77 -1.23
N ILE A 33 -4.01 4.35 -0.16
CA ILE A 33 -2.64 4.09 0.31
C ILE A 33 -2.45 2.60 0.62
N HIS A 34 -1.31 2.06 0.23
CA HIS A 34 -1.00 0.64 0.37
C HIS A 34 -0.99 0.17 1.85
N CYS A 35 -1.56 -0.99 2.16
CA CYS A 35 -1.70 -1.47 3.55
C CYS A 35 -0.36 -1.74 4.26
N ALA A 36 0.74 -1.91 3.52
CA ALA A 36 2.08 -2.07 4.11
C ALA A 36 2.53 -0.91 5.02
N VAL A 37 1.94 0.28 4.90
CA VAL A 37 2.26 1.42 5.78
C VAL A 37 1.84 1.21 7.24
N LEU A 38 0.98 0.22 7.49
CA LEU A 38 0.55 -0.19 8.83
C LEU A 38 1.58 -1.11 9.52
N ASP A 39 2.58 -1.61 8.80
CA ASP A 39 3.67 -2.40 9.40
C ASP A 39 4.61 -1.48 10.19
N SER A 40 4.82 -1.78 11.47
CA SER A 40 5.69 -1.01 12.36
C SER A 40 7.16 -1.07 11.95
N ASN A 41 7.56 -2.05 11.13
CA ASN A 41 8.92 -2.22 10.65
C ASN A 41 9.17 -1.48 9.32
N LEU A 42 8.17 -0.80 8.75
CA LEU A 42 8.35 -0.07 7.51
C LEU A 42 9.21 1.19 7.72
N ALA A 43 10.42 1.19 7.16
CA ALA A 43 11.32 2.34 7.12
C ALA A 43 10.87 3.39 6.07
N ILE A 44 9.75 4.05 6.34
CA ILE A 44 9.18 5.05 5.40
C ILE A 44 10.10 6.25 5.22
N ASP A 45 10.95 6.57 6.19
CA ASP A 45 11.85 7.73 6.11
C ASP A 45 12.93 7.56 5.03
N ASP A 46 13.21 6.33 4.57
CA ASP A 46 14.21 6.03 3.51
C ASP A 46 13.84 6.62 2.14
N ILE A 47 12.56 6.95 1.94
CA ILE A 47 12.08 7.59 0.70
C ILE A 47 12.00 9.11 0.80
N LYS A 48 12.29 9.72 1.97
CA LYS A 48 12.19 11.18 2.16
C LYS A 48 12.93 11.99 1.09
N ARG A 49 14.09 11.49 0.64
CA ARG A 49 14.91 12.12 -0.41
C ARG A 49 14.22 12.36 -1.76
N TYR A 50 13.09 11.70 -2.02
CA TYR A 50 12.35 11.86 -3.28
C TYR A 50 11.29 12.97 -3.22
N PHE A 51 11.09 13.60 -2.07
CA PHE A 51 10.04 14.59 -1.84
C PHE A 51 10.65 15.97 -1.59
N ASP A 52 9.91 17.02 -1.93
CA ASP A 52 10.16 18.34 -1.38
C ASP A 52 9.60 18.43 0.06
N SER A 53 9.73 19.59 0.71
CA SER A 53 9.27 19.77 2.09
C SER A 53 7.77 19.49 2.25
N ASP A 54 6.98 19.97 1.30
CA ASP A 54 5.52 20.00 1.38
C ASP A 54 4.95 18.63 1.01
N GLY A 55 5.49 18.00 -0.03
CA GLY A 55 5.21 16.62 -0.40
C GLY A 55 5.55 15.62 0.70
N TRP A 56 6.67 15.82 1.41
CA TRP A 56 7.00 14.96 2.55
C TRP A 56 6.00 15.14 3.71
N ALA A 57 5.62 16.38 4.02
CA ALA A 57 4.62 16.66 5.05
C ALA A 57 3.25 16.06 4.70
N ALA A 58 2.81 16.19 3.44
CA ALA A 58 1.55 15.62 2.94
C ALA A 58 1.55 14.08 3.00
N LEU A 59 2.64 13.44 2.58
CA LEU A 59 2.79 11.98 2.69
C LEU A 59 2.72 11.50 4.14
N LYS A 60 3.44 12.19 5.04
CA LYS A 60 3.41 11.87 6.47
C LYS A 60 2.00 11.99 7.04
N GLN A 61 1.29 13.06 6.69
CA GLN A 61 -0.09 13.28 7.12
C GLN A 61 -1.03 12.14 6.68
N VAL A 62 -1.04 11.77 5.39
CA VAL A 62 -1.96 10.70 4.92
C VAL A 62 -1.62 9.34 5.53
N VAL A 63 -0.34 9.04 5.74
CA VAL A 63 0.11 7.82 6.40
C VAL A 63 -0.31 7.79 7.87
N ASP A 64 -0.13 8.89 8.58
CA ASP A 64 -0.48 8.98 10.00
C ASP A 64 -2.01 8.88 10.18
N ILE A 65 -2.81 9.49 9.30
CA ILE A 65 -4.27 9.31 9.28
C ILE A 65 -4.64 7.84 9.09
N LYS A 66 -4.04 7.14 8.12
CA LYS A 66 -4.30 5.71 7.90
C LYS A 66 -3.90 4.86 9.11
N ARG A 67 -2.81 5.20 9.79
CA ARG A 67 -2.34 4.49 11.00
C ARG A 67 -3.26 4.71 12.20
N ILE A 68 -3.82 5.91 12.36
CA ILE A 68 -4.75 6.24 13.46
C ILE A 68 -6.11 5.58 13.24
N ASN A 69 -6.61 5.54 12.01
CA ASN A 69 -7.88 4.91 11.65
C ASN A 69 -7.69 3.92 10.49
N PRO A 70 -7.16 2.72 10.76
CA PRO A 70 -6.90 1.73 9.72
C PRO A 70 -8.18 1.28 9.04
N THR A 71 -8.20 1.43 7.72
CA THR A 71 -9.22 0.86 6.84
C THR A 71 -8.59 -0.25 6.03
N TRP A 72 -9.29 -1.38 5.98
CA TRP A 72 -8.90 -2.53 5.19
C TRP A 72 -9.82 -2.59 3.98
N ILE A 73 -9.28 -2.32 2.80
CA ILE A 73 -10.02 -2.35 1.55
C ILE A 73 -9.53 -3.54 0.74
N CYS A 74 -10.47 -4.35 0.25
CA CYS A 74 -10.15 -5.48 -0.61
C CYS A 74 -9.57 -4.98 -1.93
N LYS A 75 -8.32 -5.30 -2.23
CA LYS A 75 -7.66 -4.88 -3.49
C LYS A 75 -8.26 -5.49 -4.77
N CYS A 76 -9.18 -6.43 -4.66
CA CYS A 76 -9.89 -6.98 -5.83
C CYS A 76 -11.19 -6.25 -6.17
N CYS A 77 -11.93 -5.76 -5.17
CA CYS A 77 -13.27 -5.20 -5.39
C CYS A 77 -13.46 -3.80 -4.79
N ASN A 78 -12.45 -3.24 -4.12
CA ASN A 78 -12.46 -1.92 -3.48
C ASN A 78 -13.56 -1.73 -2.40
N GLU A 79 -13.98 -2.81 -1.77
CA GLU A 79 -14.95 -2.80 -0.65
C GLU A 79 -14.26 -3.13 0.68
N ASP A 80 -14.90 -2.76 1.80
CA ASP A 80 -14.41 -3.09 3.16
C ASP A 80 -14.07 -4.57 3.30
N SER A 81 -12.85 -4.87 3.75
CA SER A 81 -12.32 -6.20 3.98
C SER A 81 -12.06 -6.49 5.45
N SER A 82 -12.82 -5.88 6.36
CA SER A 82 -12.68 -6.13 7.80
C SER A 82 -13.14 -7.53 8.20
N ASN A 83 -13.91 -8.21 7.35
CA ASN A 83 -14.46 -9.55 7.60
C ASN A 83 -14.15 -10.53 6.45
N ASN A 84 -14.00 -11.82 6.79
CA ASN A 84 -13.79 -12.92 5.84
C ASN A 84 -12.71 -12.60 4.79
N SER A 85 -11.57 -12.11 5.27
CA SER A 85 -10.48 -11.62 4.45
C SER A 85 -9.14 -12.23 4.85
N ILE A 86 -8.19 -12.12 3.94
CA ILE A 86 -6.81 -12.55 4.14
C ILE A 86 -5.85 -11.45 3.74
N CYS A 87 -4.80 -11.31 4.53
CA CYS A 87 -3.63 -10.50 4.21
C CYS A 87 -2.61 -11.32 3.40
N CYS A 88 -2.09 -10.75 2.33
CA CYS A 88 -0.96 -11.33 1.60
C CYS A 88 0.32 -11.20 2.42
N ASN A 89 1.02 -12.30 2.67
CA ASN A 89 2.28 -12.30 3.43
C ASN A 89 3.47 -11.59 2.75
N ARG A 90 3.28 -11.06 1.53
CA ARG A 90 4.33 -10.33 0.79
C ARG A 90 4.00 -8.85 0.64
N CYS A 91 2.89 -8.52 -0.02
CA CYS A 91 2.51 -7.12 -0.22
C CYS A 91 1.71 -6.55 0.95
N LEU A 92 1.29 -7.37 1.93
CA LEU A 92 0.51 -6.91 3.09
C LEU A 92 -0.86 -6.31 2.74
N GLU A 93 -1.31 -6.49 1.49
CA GLU A 93 -2.65 -6.09 1.05
C GLU A 93 -3.71 -7.11 1.44
N TRP A 94 -4.93 -6.63 1.60
CA TRP A 94 -6.07 -7.42 2.06
C TRP A 94 -7.02 -7.78 0.93
N PHE A 95 -7.60 -8.98 1.03
CA PHE A 95 -8.45 -9.57 0.02
C PHE A 95 -9.58 -10.36 0.67
N HIS A 96 -10.84 -10.19 0.23
CA HIS A 96 -11.90 -11.10 0.66
C HIS A 96 -11.62 -12.52 0.19
N PHE A 97 -11.94 -13.50 1.03
CA PHE A 97 -11.87 -14.92 0.66
C PHE A 97 -12.59 -15.22 -0.66
N LYS A 98 -13.80 -14.65 -0.86
CA LYS A 98 -14.58 -14.80 -2.10
C LYS A 98 -13.87 -14.21 -3.32
N CYS A 99 -13.18 -13.08 -3.17
CA CYS A 99 -12.52 -12.39 -4.27
C CYS A 99 -11.28 -13.14 -4.76
N VAL A 100 -10.66 -13.94 -3.89
CA VAL A 100 -9.44 -14.71 -4.20
C VAL A 100 -9.63 -16.21 -4.12
N ASN A 101 -10.88 -16.70 -4.11
CA ASN A 101 -11.26 -18.11 -4.07
C ASN A 101 -10.57 -18.92 -2.94
N VAL A 102 -10.38 -18.28 -1.79
CA VAL A 102 -9.84 -18.93 -0.59
C VAL A 102 -10.99 -19.58 0.16
N LYS A 103 -10.85 -20.87 0.48
CA LYS A 103 -11.76 -21.56 1.41
C LYS A 103 -11.34 -21.22 2.84
N THR A 104 -12.30 -20.99 3.72
CA THR A 104 -12.13 -20.54 5.13
C THR A 104 -11.13 -21.37 5.95
N THR A 105 -10.89 -22.62 5.57
CA THR A 105 -9.87 -23.49 6.18
C THR A 105 -8.54 -23.39 5.45
N LEU A 106 -7.79 -22.32 5.70
CA LEU A 106 -6.37 -22.30 5.35
C LEU A 106 -5.59 -23.18 6.32
N LYS A 107 -5.19 -24.37 5.84
CA LYS A 107 -4.30 -25.27 6.59
C LYS A 107 -2.90 -24.68 6.84
N LYS A 108 -2.51 -23.65 6.09
CA LYS A 108 -1.19 -22.99 6.15
C LYS A 108 -1.36 -21.57 6.67
N LYS A 109 -0.46 -21.13 7.55
CA LYS A 109 -0.39 -19.76 8.09
C LYS A 109 0.05 -18.71 7.05
N ILE A 110 0.47 -19.15 5.85
CA ILE A 110 1.05 -18.30 4.81
C ILE A 110 0.17 -18.36 3.57
N TRP A 111 -0.15 -17.20 3.02
CA TRP A 111 -0.87 -17.03 1.76
C TRP A 111 -0.31 -15.85 0.97
N PHE A 112 -0.28 -16.00 -0.35
CA PHE A 112 0.14 -14.97 -1.29
C PHE A 112 -0.98 -14.70 -2.30
N CYS A 113 -1.22 -13.42 -2.59
CA CYS A 113 -2.13 -13.01 -3.65
C CYS A 113 -1.60 -13.44 -5.02
N ARG A 114 -2.46 -13.45 -6.03
CA ARG A 114 -2.12 -13.86 -7.40
C ARG A 114 -0.92 -13.06 -7.95
N ILE A 115 -0.95 -11.74 -7.78
CA ILE A 115 0.13 -10.84 -8.24
C ILE A 115 1.48 -11.25 -7.63
N CYS A 116 1.51 -11.46 -6.30
CA CYS A 116 2.72 -11.85 -5.59
C CYS A 116 3.21 -13.27 -5.88
N LYS A 117 2.36 -14.13 -6.47
CA LYS A 117 2.75 -15.46 -6.96
C LYS A 117 3.36 -15.37 -8.37
N GLU A 118 2.71 -14.63 -9.27
CA GLU A 118 3.15 -14.46 -10.66
C GLU A 118 4.47 -13.69 -10.80
N THR A 119 4.83 -12.84 -9.83
CA THR A 119 6.12 -12.11 -9.85
C THR A 119 7.34 -13.02 -9.55
N TYR A 120 7.15 -14.34 -9.47
CA TYR A 120 8.18 -15.32 -9.09
C TYR A 120 8.19 -16.60 -9.95
N ASP A 121 7.46 -16.62 -11.07
CA ASP A 121 7.65 -17.57 -12.18
C ASP A 121 8.38 -16.86 -13.34
#